data_AF-A0A7W1B4V8-F1
#
_entry.id   AF-A0A7W1B4V8-F1
#
_cell.length_a   1.000
_cell.length_b   1.000
_cell.length_c   1.000
_cell.angle_alpha   90.00
_cell.angle_beta   90.00
_cell.angle_gamma   90.00
#
_symmetry.space_group_name_H-M   'P 1'
#
loop_
_entity.id
_entity.type
_entity.pdbx_description
1 polymer ?
#
loop_
_entity_poly.entity_id
_entity_poly.type
_entity_poly.pdbx_seq_one_letter_code
_entity_poly.pdbx_strand_id
1 'polypeptide(L)' 'MRHTRIPTSEQLMAEMAWVRRLARALVRDDAAADDVAQDAFLVATAQQPAEDRPLRPWL' A
#
# COMPACT_ATOMS: atom_id res chain seq x y z
N MET A 1 -2.29 -1.99 26.91
CA MET A 1 -1.58 -0.97 26.12
C MET A 1 -1.65 -1.38 24.66
N ARG A 2 -2.40 -0.68 23.81
CA ARG A 2 -2.42 -0.95 22.37
C ARG A 2 -1.19 -0.27 21.76
N HIS A 3 -0.20 -1.04 21.33
CA HIS A 3 0.91 -0.50 20.57
C HIS A 3 0.43 -0.28 19.14
N THR A 4 0.18 0.97 18.77
CA THR A 4 0.02 1.37 17.37
C THR A 4 1.32 1.02 16.66
N ARG A 5 1.38 -0.12 15.97
CA ARG A 5 2.59 -0.51 15.23
C ARG A 5 2.50 0.09 13.84
N ILE A 6 3.21 1.20 13.67
CA ILE A 6 3.57 1.72 12.36
C ILE A 6 4.19 0.59 11.51
N PRO A 7 3.72 0.36 10.27
CA PRO A 7 4.33 -0.64 9.41
C PRO A 7 5.75 -0.25 9.01
N THR A 8 6.67 -1.21 9.03
CA THR A 8 8.02 -1.01 8.51
C THR A 8 8.02 -1.01 6.98
N SER A 9 9.10 -0.52 6.37
CA SER A 9 9.25 -0.54 4.90
C SER A 9 9.20 -1.96 4.33
N GLU A 10 9.75 -2.95 5.04
CA GLU A 10 9.69 -4.36 4.65
C GLU A 10 8.26 -4.90 4.67
N GLN A 11 7.46 -4.50 5.66
CA GLN A 11 6.06 -4.90 5.75
C GLN A 11 5.22 -4.30 4.61
N LEU A 12 5.51 -3.05 4.21
CA LEU A 12 4.89 -2.44 3.03
C LEU A 12 5.32 -3.16 1.75
N MET A 13 6.63 -3.37 1.57
CA MET A 13 7.20 -4.06 0.40
C MET A 13 6.64 -5.48 0.20
N ALA A 14 6.31 -6.19 1.30
CA ALA A 14 5.68 -7.50 1.23
C ALA A 14 4.30 -7.49 0.51
N GLU A 15 3.61 -6.35 0.50
CA GLU A 15 2.30 -6.21 -0.15
C GLU A 15 2.38 -5.68 -1.60
N MET A 16 3.59 -5.40 -2.12
CA MET A 16 3.80 -4.82 -3.48
C MET A 16 3.10 -5.63 -4.58
N ALA A 17 3.20 -6.96 -4.53
CA ALA A 17 2.56 -7.82 -5.52
C ALA A 17 1.03 -7.78 -5.44
N TRP A 18 0.48 -7.57 -4.25
CA TRP A 18 -0.96 -7.42 -4.06
C TRP A 18 -1.45 -6.07 -4.59
N VAL A 19 -0.77 -4.96 -4.25
CA VAL A 19 -1.11 -3.60 -4.70
C VAL A 19 -1.08 -3.51 -6.23
N ARG A 20 -0.02 -4.02 -6.87
CA ARG A 20 0.08 -4.02 -8.34
C ARG A 20 -1.06 -4.79 -9.01
N ARG A 21 -1.44 -5.94 -8.45
CA ARG A 21 -2.57 -6.72 -8.96
C ARG A 21 -3.88 -5.98 -8.78
N LEU A 22 -4.07 -5.28 -7.66
CA LEU A 22 -5.25 -4.47 -7.43
C LEU A 22 -5.32 -3.29 -8.41
N ALA A 23 -4.22 -2.56 -8.60
CA ALA A 23 -4.16 -1.44 -9.54
C ALA A 23 -4.51 -1.87 -10.97
N ARG A 24 -3.96 -3.00 -11.45
CA ARG A 24 -4.29 -3.57 -12.77
C ARG A 24 -5.74 -4.04 -12.89
N ALA A 25 -6.41 -4.34 -11.79
CA ALA A 25 -7.84 -4.67 -11.79
C ALA A 25 -8.74 -3.43 -11.83
N LEU A 26 -8.23 -2.27 -11.40
CA LEU A 26 -8.99 -1.01 -11.30
C LEU A 26 -8.71 -0.06 -12.48
N VAL A 27 -7.51 -0.10 -13.03
CA VAL A 27 -7.02 0.80 -14.07
C VAL A 27 -6.85 0.03 -15.37
N ARG A 28 -7.48 0.51 -16.44
CA ARG A 28 -7.50 -0.16 -17.75
C ARG A 28 -6.15 -0.11 -18.49
N ASP A 29 -5.38 0.95 -18.26
CA ASP A 29 -4.07 1.12 -18.89
C ASP A 29 -2.97 0.54 -17.99
N ASP A 30 -2.14 -0.33 -18.54
CA ASP A 30 -1.13 -1.07 -17.78
C ASP A 30 -0.03 -0.15 -17.21
N ALA A 31 0.39 0.87 -17.96
CA ALA A 31 1.41 1.80 -17.50
C ALA A 31 0.86 2.67 -16.36
N ALA A 32 -0.35 3.21 -16.53
CA ALA A 32 -1.03 3.96 -15.48
C ALA A 32 -1.32 3.10 -14.23
N ALA A 33 -1.59 1.80 -14.38
CA ALA A 33 -1.77 0.89 -13.25
C ALA A 33 -0.49 0.75 -12.43
N ASP A 34 0.66 0.62 -13.09
CA ASP A 34 1.96 0.52 -12.42
C ASP A 34 2.35 1.85 -11.76
N ASP A 35 1.98 3.00 -12.34
CA ASP A 35 2.16 4.34 -11.72
C ASP A 35 1.29 4.50 -10.46
N VAL A 36 0.01 4.14 -10.52
CA VAL A 36 -0.90 4.17 -9.34
C VAL A 36 -0.36 3.30 -8.21
N ALA A 37 0.16 2.12 -8.52
CA ALA A 37 0.76 1.26 -7.50
C ALA A 37 1.99 1.91 -6.85
N GLN A 38 2.84 2.60 -7.63
CA GLN A 38 4.01 3.32 -7.10
C GLN A 38 3.60 4.50 -6.22
N ASP A 39 2.65 5.32 -6.67
CA ASP A 39 2.13 6.47 -5.92
C ASP A 39 1.51 6.03 -4.59
N ALA A 40 0.78 4.91 -4.57
CA ALA A 40 0.23 4.35 -3.34
C ALA A 40 1.34 4.04 -2.31
N PHE A 41 2.49 3.51 -2.73
CA PHE A 41 3.63 3.28 -1.83
C PHE A 41 4.30 4.57 -1.37
N LEU A 42 4.39 5.60 -2.22
CA LEU A 42 4.87 6.92 -1.81
C LEU A 42 3.96 7.52 -0.73
N VAL A 43 2.63 7.42 -0.91
CA VAL A 43 1.67 7.88 0.09
C VAL A 43 1.78 7.05 1.37
N ALA A 44 1.86 5.73 1.29
CA ALA A 44 1.95 4.83 2.44
C ALA A 44 3.22 5.04 3.27
N THR A 45 4.34 5.41 2.64
CA THR A 45 5.59 5.73 3.35
C THR A 45 5.55 7.12 3.99
N ALA A 46 4.83 8.08 3.39
CA ALA A 46 4.67 9.43 3.94
C ALA A 46 3.57 9.53 5.01
N GLN A 47 2.53 8.70 4.93
CA GLN A 47 1.36 8.75 5.79
C GLN A 47 1.09 7.36 6.35
N GLN A 48 1.27 7.21 7.66
CA GLN A 48 1.04 5.94 8.35
C GLN A 48 -0.36 5.90 8.97
N PRO A 49 -1.00 4.73 9.08
CA PRO A 49 -2.30 4.63 9.72
C PRO A 49 -2.17 5.01 11.20
N ALA A 50 -3.11 5.84 11.68
CA ALA A 50 -3.13 6.30 13.08
C ALA A 50 -3.43 5.18 14.09
N GLU A 51 -3.91 4.03 13.61
CA GLU A 51 -4.32 2.87 14.38
C GLU A 51 -3.72 1.60 13.77
N ASP A 52 -3.62 0.55 14.57
CA ASP A 52 -3.31 -0.79 14.06
C ASP A 52 -4.45 -1.27 13.15
N ARG A 53 -4.22 -1.21 11.84
CA ARG A 53 -5.15 -1.64 10.79
C ARG A 53 -4.48 -2.74 9.96
N PRO A 54 -5.25 -3.74 9.50
CA PRO A 54 -4.71 -4.69 8.53
C PRO A 54 -4.18 -3.92 7.31
N LEU A 55 -2.99 -4.26 6.82
CA LEU A 55 -2.30 -3.45 5.81
C LEU A 55 -3.04 -3.39 4.48
N ARG A 56 -3.53 -4.52 3.98
CA ARG A 56 -4.22 -4.60 2.68
C ARG A 56 -5.45 -3.69 2.55
N PRO A 57 -6.41 -3.64 3.50
CA PRO A 57 -7.53 -2.72 3.36
C PRO A 57 -7.18 -1.25 3.63
N TRP A 58 -5.98 -0.97 4.14
CA TRP A 58 -5.50 0.40 4.33
C TRP A 58 -4.72 0.91 3.10
N LEU A 59 -3.92 0.03 2.47
CA LEU A 59 -3.30 0.23 1.16
C LEU A 59 -4.35 0.23 0.04
#